data_AF-A0AAJ1ZJM6-F1
#
_entry.id   AF-A0AAJ1ZJM6-F1
#
_cell.length_a   1.000
_cell.length_b   1.000
_cell.length_c   1.000
_cell.angle_alpha   90.00
_cell.angle_beta   90.00
_cell.angle_gamma   90.00
#
_symmetry.space_group_name_H-M   'P 1'
#
loop_
_entity.id
_entity.type
_entity.pdbx_description
1 polymer ?
#
loop_
_entity_poly.entity_id
_entity_poly.type
_entity_poly.pdbx_seq_one_letter_code
_entity_poly.pdbx_strand_id
1 'polypeptide(L)'
;MSKPMPVMEFPEITAEDAHRFERAVRIDDEDAFIAELNALIREKFAEAAPSPLQLTADLRVKARALRAESPWQPSATDVQRGRAALLRAYDAPGNIPLTEFARFAHKSRQQIYKDLSAQPRRLLALDVGRRGQRLPDWQLDPLKLKFTREALNRAASVDSWTLYRALSSRNDSLGGHSPIEAVTPGNFDQLVEVVLSVVGIHGEAAV
;
A
#
# COMPACT_ATOMS: atom_id res chain seq x y z
N MET A 1 16.88 12.01 6.61
CA MET A 1 17.79 11.10 5.89
C MET A 1 17.02 10.55 4.70
N SER A 2 17.25 11.11 3.52
CA SER A 2 16.53 10.73 2.30
C SER A 2 16.80 9.27 1.96
N LYS A 3 15.72 8.50 1.78
CA LYS A 3 15.80 7.16 1.20
C LYS A 3 16.40 7.31 -0.21
N PRO A 4 17.50 6.60 -0.55
CA PRO A 4 18.02 6.68 -1.91
C PRO A 4 16.91 6.22 -2.86
N MET A 5 16.67 7.02 -3.91
CA MET A 5 15.85 6.59 -5.04
C MET A 5 16.33 5.21 -5.49
N PRO A 6 15.42 4.32 -5.95
CA PRO A 6 15.86 3.07 -6.54
C PRO A 6 16.83 3.42 -7.67
N VAL A 7 18.06 2.96 -7.55
CA VAL A 7 19.05 3.05 -8.63
C VAL A 7 18.38 2.35 -9.80
N MET A 8 18.13 3.09 -10.90
CA MET A 8 17.73 2.43 -12.14
C MET A 8 18.80 1.39 -12.43
N GLU A 9 18.45 0.11 -12.33
CA GLU A 9 19.31 -0.98 -12.79
C GLU A 9 19.37 -0.87 -14.31
N PHE A 10 20.43 -0.23 -14.80
CA PHE A 10 20.73 -0.21 -16.21
C PHE A 10 21.27 -1.58 -16.60
N PRO A 11 20.77 -2.21 -17.68
CA PRO A 11 21.32 -3.45 -18.16
C PRO A 11 22.81 -3.23 -18.49
N GLU A 12 23.68 -4.00 -17.84
CA GLU A 12 25.12 -3.93 -18.09
C GLU A 12 25.43 -4.61 -19.42
N ILE A 13 26.20 -3.94 -20.27
CA ILE A 13 26.71 -4.52 -21.50
C ILE A 13 27.67 -5.65 -21.15
N THR A 14 27.46 -6.79 -21.80
CA THR A 14 28.27 -8.00 -21.62
C THR A 14 29.36 -8.10 -22.71
N ALA A 15 30.33 -9.00 -22.52
CA ALA A 15 31.33 -9.32 -23.53
C ALA A 15 30.71 -9.72 -24.88
N GLU A 16 29.58 -10.44 -24.84
CA GLU A 16 28.86 -10.86 -26.05
C GLU A 16 28.31 -9.68 -26.87
N ASP A 17 28.00 -8.57 -26.20
CA ASP A 17 27.58 -7.32 -26.85
C ASP A 17 28.78 -6.55 -27.42
N ALA A 18 29.97 -6.65 -26.80
CA ALA A 18 31.20 -6.00 -27.24
C ALA A 18 31.69 -6.55 -28.59
N HIS A 19 31.57 -7.86 -28.84
CA HIS A 19 31.94 -8.49 -30.11
C HIS A 19 31.23 -7.90 -31.34
N ARG A 20 30.05 -7.28 -31.16
CA ARG A 20 29.33 -6.61 -32.25
C ARG A 20 30.08 -5.38 -32.78
N PHE A 21 31.00 -4.82 -32.00
CA PHE A 21 31.77 -3.61 -32.34
C PHE A 21 33.13 -3.91 -32.97
N GLU A 22 33.60 -5.16 -32.97
CA GLU A 22 34.89 -5.56 -33.56
C GLU A 22 34.99 -5.28 -35.07
N ARG A 23 33.84 -5.20 -35.75
CA ARG A 23 33.77 -4.83 -37.17
C ARG A 23 33.99 -3.34 -37.42
N ALA A 24 33.81 -2.50 -36.41
CA ALA A 24 33.89 -1.05 -36.50
C ALA A 24 35.10 -0.48 -35.77
N VAL A 25 35.56 -1.13 -34.72
CA VAL A 25 36.63 -0.67 -33.84
C VAL A 25 37.53 -1.85 -33.49
N ARG A 26 38.84 -1.61 -33.50
CA ARG A 26 39.81 -2.59 -33.00
C ARG A 26 39.80 -2.55 -31.47
N ILE A 27 39.49 -3.68 -30.84
CA ILE A 27 39.43 -3.84 -29.38
C ILE A 27 40.68 -4.63 -28.97
N ASP A 28 41.63 -3.97 -28.29
CA ASP A 28 42.84 -4.61 -27.78
C ASP A 28 42.71 -5.07 -26.31
N ASP A 29 41.79 -4.45 -25.55
CA ASP A 29 41.43 -4.79 -24.17
C ASP A 29 39.90 -4.77 -24.03
N GLU A 30 39.30 -5.96 -23.93
CA GLU A 30 37.85 -6.16 -23.94
C GLU A 30 37.19 -5.68 -22.65
N ASP A 31 37.80 -5.96 -21.48
CA ASP A 31 37.26 -5.57 -20.18
C ASP A 31 37.25 -4.05 -20.01
N ALA A 32 38.35 -3.39 -20.43
CA ALA A 32 38.43 -1.93 -20.42
C ALA A 32 37.40 -1.28 -21.36
N PHE A 33 37.23 -1.84 -22.56
CA PHE A 33 36.25 -1.35 -23.53
C PHE A 33 34.81 -1.47 -23.01
N ILE A 34 34.45 -2.60 -22.40
CA ILE A 34 33.13 -2.83 -21.79
C ILE A 34 32.89 -1.82 -20.64
N ALA A 35 33.90 -1.56 -19.81
CA ALA A 35 33.80 -0.59 -18.72
C ALA A 35 33.53 0.83 -19.24
N GLU A 36 34.27 1.26 -20.27
CA GLU A 36 34.07 2.57 -20.90
C GLU A 36 32.71 2.69 -21.59
N LEU A 37 32.26 1.64 -22.28
CA LEU A 37 30.97 1.64 -22.95
C LEU A 37 29.82 1.70 -21.94
N ASN A 38 29.92 0.95 -20.83
CA ASN A 38 28.96 1.04 -19.72
C ASN A 38 28.97 2.44 -19.08
N ALA A 39 30.13 3.08 -18.92
CA ALA A 39 30.24 4.43 -18.40
C ALA A 39 29.59 5.46 -19.34
N LEU A 40 29.85 5.37 -20.65
CA LEU A 40 29.26 6.21 -21.67
C LEU A 40 27.74 6.07 -21.73
N ILE A 41 27.24 4.84 -21.64
CA ILE A 41 25.80 4.57 -21.58
C ILE A 41 25.20 5.23 -20.35
N ARG A 42 25.77 5.04 -19.16
CA ARG A 42 25.29 5.69 -17.93
C ARG A 42 25.27 7.22 -18.07
N GLU A 43 26.30 7.81 -18.67
CA GLU A 43 26.35 9.25 -18.95
C GLU A 43 25.23 9.68 -19.89
N LYS A 44 25.07 9.01 -21.05
CA LYS A 44 24.06 9.37 -22.05
C LYS A 44 22.63 9.15 -21.56
N PHE A 45 22.41 8.12 -20.76
CA PHE A 45 21.12 7.93 -20.11
C PHE A 45 20.86 8.98 -19.02
N ALA A 46 21.87 9.41 -18.27
CA ALA A 46 21.72 10.50 -17.30
C ALA A 46 21.42 11.84 -17.99
N GLU A 47 22.03 12.10 -19.15
CA GLU A 47 21.78 13.28 -19.98
C GLU A 47 20.38 13.25 -20.62
N ALA A 48 19.91 12.06 -21.03
CA ALA A 48 18.58 11.87 -21.62
C ALA A 48 17.45 11.69 -20.58
N ALA A 49 17.77 11.45 -19.31
CA ALA A 49 16.77 11.25 -18.27
C ALA A 49 15.95 12.52 -18.07
N PRO A 50 14.61 12.45 -18.11
CA PRO A 50 13.79 13.63 -17.84
C PRO A 50 14.07 14.13 -16.43
N SER A 51 14.21 15.45 -16.30
CA SER A 51 14.35 16.05 -14.97
C SER A 51 13.15 15.67 -14.09
N PRO A 52 13.32 15.53 -12.76
CA PRO A 52 12.20 15.23 -11.86
C PRO A 52 11.01 16.20 -12.01
N LEU A 53 11.29 17.46 -12.36
CA LEU A 53 10.27 18.48 -12.64
C LEU A 53 9.50 18.22 -13.93
N GLN A 54 10.17 17.80 -15.01
CA GLN A 54 9.50 17.42 -16.26
C GLN A 54 8.65 16.16 -16.07
N LEU A 55 9.21 15.15 -15.39
CA LEU A 55 8.48 13.91 -15.10
C LEU A 55 7.21 14.17 -14.28
N THR A 56 7.29 15.00 -13.24
CA THR A 56 6.12 15.36 -12.43
C THR A 56 5.09 16.17 -13.22
N ALA A 57 5.52 17.07 -14.10
CA ALA A 57 4.62 17.79 -15.00
C ALA A 57 3.89 16.83 -15.96
N ASP A 58 4.61 15.92 -16.60
CA ASP A 58 4.05 14.93 -17.53
C ASP A 58 3.08 13.99 -16.83
N LEU A 59 3.43 13.52 -15.63
CA LEU A 59 2.54 12.69 -14.81
C LEU A 59 1.28 13.44 -14.41
N ARG A 60 1.36 14.74 -14.08
CA ARG A 60 0.17 15.56 -13.80
C ARG A 60 -0.73 15.70 -15.02
N VAL A 61 -0.16 15.91 -16.21
CA VAL A 61 -0.92 16.00 -17.47
C VAL A 61 -1.62 14.67 -17.76
N LYS A 62 -0.89 13.55 -17.68
CA LYS A 62 -1.46 12.21 -17.86
C LYS A 62 -2.54 11.89 -16.83
N ALA A 63 -2.29 12.18 -15.56
CA ALA A 63 -3.27 12.00 -14.49
C ALA A 63 -4.54 12.82 -14.73
N ARG A 64 -4.41 14.07 -15.24
CA ARG A 64 -5.55 14.91 -15.60
C ARG A 64 -6.34 14.33 -16.76
N ALA A 65 -5.68 13.77 -17.77
CA ALA A 65 -6.34 13.11 -18.91
C ALA A 65 -7.11 11.85 -18.51
N LEU A 66 -6.70 11.18 -17.42
CA LEU A 66 -7.37 10.00 -16.87
C LEU A 66 -8.51 10.33 -15.90
N ARG A 67 -8.72 11.60 -15.54
CA ARG A 67 -9.83 11.98 -14.66
C ARG A 67 -11.15 11.83 -15.41
N ALA A 68 -12.10 11.15 -14.80
CA ALA A 68 -13.47 11.14 -15.28
C ALA A 68 -14.00 12.59 -15.36
N GLU A 69 -14.67 12.93 -16.47
CA GLU A 69 -15.24 14.26 -16.69
C GLU A 69 -16.27 14.65 -15.63
N SER A 70 -16.93 13.64 -15.05
CA SER A 70 -17.90 13.80 -13.97
C SER A 70 -17.58 12.86 -12.81
N PRO A 71 -17.82 13.29 -11.56
CA PRO A 71 -17.74 12.40 -10.41
C PRO A 71 -18.66 11.20 -10.60
N TRP A 72 -18.19 10.01 -10.24
CA TRP A 72 -19.04 8.82 -10.24
C TRP A 72 -20.18 9.00 -9.25
N GLN A 73 -21.42 8.77 -9.71
CA GLN A 73 -22.60 8.72 -8.87
C GLN A 73 -23.14 7.30 -8.85
N PRO A 74 -23.27 6.66 -7.68
CA PRO A 74 -23.81 5.31 -7.59
C PRO A 74 -25.27 5.29 -8.00
N SER A 75 -25.65 4.31 -8.82
CA SER A 75 -27.07 4.04 -9.06
C SER A 75 -27.75 3.52 -7.79
N ALA A 76 -29.08 3.53 -7.75
CA ALA A 76 -29.83 2.91 -6.65
C ALA A 76 -29.41 1.45 -6.45
N THR A 77 -29.19 0.70 -7.54
CA THR A 77 -28.73 -0.68 -7.51
C THR A 77 -27.33 -0.81 -6.90
N ASP A 78 -26.42 0.11 -7.22
CA ASP A 78 -25.06 0.12 -6.63
C ASP A 78 -25.12 0.42 -5.14
N VAL A 79 -25.96 1.35 -4.71
CA VAL A 79 -26.19 1.62 -3.28
C VAL A 79 -26.74 0.40 -2.56
N GLN A 80 -27.74 -0.28 -3.14
CA GLN A 80 -28.29 -1.50 -2.53
C GLN A 80 -27.26 -2.63 -2.48
N ARG A 81 -26.49 -2.83 -3.55
CA ARG A 81 -25.40 -3.82 -3.59
C ARG A 81 -24.34 -3.51 -2.55
N GLY A 82 -23.95 -2.23 -2.41
CA GLY A 82 -23.00 -1.77 -1.40
C GLY A 82 -23.51 -2.01 0.02
N ARG A 83 -24.78 -1.71 0.30
CA ARG A 83 -25.42 -2.00 1.60
C ARG A 83 -25.45 -3.49 1.90
N ALA A 84 -25.81 -4.32 0.92
CA ALA A 84 -25.83 -5.77 1.08
C ALA A 84 -24.42 -6.34 1.31
N ALA A 85 -23.40 -5.82 0.64
CA ALA A 85 -22.00 -6.19 0.87
C ALA A 85 -21.53 -5.78 2.27
N LEU A 86 -21.87 -4.57 2.70
CA LEU A 86 -21.55 -4.04 4.02
C LEU A 86 -22.20 -4.89 5.13
N LEU A 87 -23.48 -5.22 5.00
CA LEU A 87 -24.18 -6.09 5.96
C LEU A 87 -23.59 -7.50 6.00
N ARG A 88 -23.26 -8.10 4.85
CA ARG A 88 -22.60 -9.41 4.80
C ARG A 88 -21.25 -9.39 5.52
N ALA A 89 -20.45 -8.34 5.31
CA ALA A 89 -19.19 -8.18 6.03
C ALA A 89 -19.43 -7.98 7.53
N TYR A 90 -20.37 -7.12 7.92
CA TYR A 90 -20.72 -6.88 9.32
C TYR A 90 -21.08 -8.17 10.05
N ASP A 91 -21.94 -9.01 9.45
CA ASP A 91 -22.41 -10.26 10.03
C ASP A 91 -21.46 -11.45 9.82
N ALA A 92 -20.28 -11.24 9.23
CA ALA A 92 -19.29 -12.29 9.06
C ALA A 92 -18.83 -12.86 10.42
N PRO A 93 -18.58 -14.18 10.54
CA PRO A 93 -18.20 -14.81 11.81
C PRO A 93 -16.96 -14.21 12.48
N GLY A 94 -16.00 -13.73 11.70
CA GLY A 94 -14.79 -13.07 12.22
C GLY A 94 -15.03 -11.66 12.77
N ASN A 95 -16.23 -11.08 12.59
CA ASN A 95 -16.60 -9.79 13.16
C ASN A 95 -17.50 -10.01 14.37
N ILE A 96 -16.88 -10.11 15.54
CA ILE A 96 -17.57 -10.52 16.77
C ILE A 96 -18.14 -9.33 17.55
N PRO A 97 -19.24 -9.52 18.31
CA PRO A 97 -19.78 -8.47 19.19
C PRO A 97 -18.76 -8.00 20.23
N LEU A 98 -18.86 -6.75 20.66
CA LEU A 98 -17.99 -6.15 21.68
C LEU A 98 -17.89 -6.98 22.96
N THR A 99 -19.02 -7.54 23.41
CA THR A 99 -19.09 -8.34 24.64
C THR A 99 -18.25 -9.62 24.53
N GLU A 100 -18.26 -10.25 23.35
CA GLU A 100 -17.49 -11.45 23.06
C GLU A 100 -16.01 -11.14 22.83
N PHE A 101 -15.71 -10.05 22.11
CA PHE A 101 -14.35 -9.55 21.95
C PHE A 101 -13.69 -9.28 23.31
N ALA A 102 -14.39 -8.60 24.22
CA ALA A 102 -13.88 -8.32 25.57
C ALA A 102 -13.54 -9.61 26.34
N ARG A 103 -14.42 -10.62 26.23
CA ARG A 103 -14.21 -11.95 26.84
C ARG A 103 -12.93 -12.61 26.30
N PHE A 104 -12.76 -12.66 24.98
CA PHE A 104 -11.59 -13.29 24.36
C PHE A 104 -10.30 -12.48 24.55
N ALA A 105 -10.38 -11.15 24.65
CA ALA A 105 -9.24 -10.30 24.95
C ALA A 105 -8.84 -10.32 26.44
N HIS A 106 -9.56 -11.05 27.29
CA HIS A 106 -9.41 -11.03 28.75
C HIS A 106 -9.45 -9.60 29.34
N LYS A 107 -10.36 -8.77 28.79
CA LYS A 107 -10.53 -7.35 29.17
C LYS A 107 -11.96 -7.08 29.63
N SER A 108 -12.12 -6.05 30.46
CA SER A 108 -13.46 -5.54 30.79
C SER A 108 -14.08 -4.82 29.59
N ARG A 109 -15.42 -4.83 29.49
CA ARG A 109 -16.14 -4.05 28.45
C ARG A 109 -15.79 -2.57 28.51
N GLN A 110 -15.63 -2.02 29.71
CA GLN A 110 -15.22 -0.64 29.91
C GLN A 110 -13.82 -0.37 29.34
N GLN A 111 -12.88 -1.31 29.46
CA GLN A 111 -11.56 -1.16 28.86
C GLN A 111 -11.63 -1.20 27.32
N ILE A 112 -12.49 -2.04 26.73
CA ILE A 112 -12.72 -2.04 25.28
C ILE A 112 -13.31 -0.71 24.81
N TYR A 113 -14.30 -0.15 25.53
CA TYR A 113 -14.83 1.19 25.20
C TYR A 113 -13.75 2.27 25.28
N LYS A 114 -12.88 2.24 26.29
CA LYS A 114 -11.73 3.17 26.39
C LYS A 114 -10.76 3.01 25.23
N ASP A 115 -10.48 1.78 24.80
CA ASP A 115 -9.60 1.51 23.66
C ASP A 115 -10.22 2.00 22.33
N LEU A 116 -11.54 1.94 22.20
CA LEU A 116 -12.30 2.44 21.03
C LEU A 116 -12.42 3.96 21.00
N SER A 117 -12.54 4.62 22.16
CA SER A 117 -12.64 6.08 22.27
C SER A 117 -11.29 6.79 22.40
N ALA A 118 -10.19 6.03 22.46
CA ALA A 118 -8.85 6.60 22.54
C ALA A 118 -8.52 7.41 21.28
N GLN A 119 -7.68 8.44 21.43
CA GLN A 119 -7.13 9.20 20.32
C GLN A 119 -5.59 9.12 20.35
N PRO A 120 -4.95 8.46 19.37
CA PRO A 120 -5.56 7.71 18.28
C PRO A 120 -6.27 6.41 18.74
N ARG A 121 -7.22 5.94 17.93
CA ARG A 121 -8.03 4.75 18.23
C ARG A 121 -7.15 3.51 18.32
N ARG A 122 -7.36 2.69 19.37
CA ARG A 122 -6.55 1.49 19.61
C ARG A 122 -7.17 0.20 19.08
N LEU A 123 -8.43 0.28 18.65
CA LEU A 123 -9.20 -0.84 18.10
C LEU A 123 -10.01 -0.36 16.91
N LEU A 124 -10.09 -1.22 15.90
CA LEU A 124 -10.99 -1.08 14.78
C LEU A 124 -12.34 -1.70 15.13
N ALA A 125 -13.42 -0.95 14.93
CA ALA A 125 -14.79 -1.44 15.07
C ALA A 125 -15.62 -1.04 13.85
N LEU A 126 -16.55 -1.92 13.50
CA LEU A 126 -17.54 -1.74 12.45
C LEU A 126 -18.89 -1.40 13.08
N ASP A 127 -19.54 -0.37 12.56
CA ASP A 127 -20.85 0.07 13.00
C ASP A 127 -21.83 0.09 11.82
N VAL A 128 -23.07 -0.34 12.09
CA VAL A 128 -24.22 -0.25 11.18
C VAL A 128 -25.43 0.31 11.94
N GLY A 129 -25.37 1.61 12.26
CA GLY A 129 -26.46 2.36 12.87
C GLY A 129 -26.90 1.75 14.20
N ARG A 130 -28.16 1.31 14.30
CA ARG A 130 -28.72 0.78 15.56
C ARG A 130 -28.29 -0.65 15.90
N ARG A 131 -27.45 -1.28 15.06
CA ARG A 131 -27.04 -2.69 15.23
C ARG A 131 -25.89 -2.87 16.24
N GLY A 132 -25.25 -1.78 16.64
CA GLY A 132 -24.12 -1.81 17.56
C GLY A 132 -22.81 -2.13 16.86
N GLN A 133 -21.73 -2.22 17.65
CA GLN A 133 -20.37 -2.39 17.15
C GLN A 133 -19.95 -3.86 17.09
N ARG A 134 -19.26 -4.22 16.01
CA ARG A 134 -18.55 -5.50 15.85
C ARG A 134 -17.07 -5.25 15.62
N LEU A 135 -16.24 -6.12 16.17
CA LEU A 135 -14.78 -6.03 16.10
C LEU A 135 -14.24 -7.23 15.34
N PRO A 136 -13.35 -7.02 14.36
CA PRO A 136 -12.61 -8.11 13.74
C PRO A 136 -11.77 -8.89 14.77
N ASP A 137 -11.97 -10.20 14.81
CA ASP A 137 -11.35 -11.15 15.74
C ASP A 137 -9.84 -11.28 15.56
N TRP A 138 -9.32 -10.98 14.37
CA TRP A 138 -7.88 -10.91 14.12
C TRP A 138 -7.16 -9.93 15.04
N GLN A 139 -7.86 -8.93 15.62
CA GLN A 139 -7.28 -8.00 16.59
C GLN A 139 -7.04 -8.62 17.97
N LEU A 140 -7.43 -9.88 18.18
CA LEU A 140 -7.05 -10.67 19.35
C LEU A 140 -5.61 -11.20 19.22
N ASP A 141 -5.10 -11.33 17.99
CA ASP A 141 -3.69 -11.64 17.73
C ASP A 141 -2.82 -10.39 17.98
N PRO A 142 -1.76 -10.47 18.80
CA PRO A 142 -0.93 -9.31 19.14
C PRO A 142 -0.25 -8.62 17.95
N LEU A 143 0.22 -9.38 16.96
CA LEU A 143 0.89 -8.84 15.77
C LEU A 143 -0.12 -8.10 14.91
N LYS A 144 -1.27 -8.72 14.64
CA LYS A 144 -2.36 -8.13 13.83
C LYS A 144 -3.01 -6.94 14.52
N LEU A 145 -3.10 -6.94 15.85
CA LEU A 145 -3.52 -5.79 16.64
C LEU A 145 -2.53 -4.63 16.50
N LYS A 146 -1.22 -4.89 16.63
CA LYS A 146 -0.18 -3.88 16.44
C LYS A 146 -0.25 -3.30 15.02
N PHE A 147 -0.41 -4.15 14.02
CA PHE A 147 -0.55 -3.77 12.61
C PHE A 147 -1.79 -2.89 12.37
N THR A 148 -2.94 -3.30 12.90
CA THR A 148 -4.20 -2.54 12.80
C THR A 148 -4.08 -1.17 13.46
N ARG A 149 -3.41 -1.08 14.62
CA ARG A 149 -3.17 0.19 15.32
C ARG A 149 -2.28 1.12 14.53
N GLU A 150 -1.22 0.60 13.93
CA GLU A 150 -0.33 1.42 13.11
C GLU A 150 -1.09 2.01 11.91
N ALA A 151 -1.91 1.19 11.25
CA ALA A 151 -2.79 1.64 10.18
C ALA A 151 -3.81 2.69 10.67
N LEU A 152 -4.44 2.50 11.84
CA LEU A 152 -5.36 3.47 12.45
C LEU A 152 -4.68 4.81 12.76
N ASN A 153 -3.43 4.78 13.23
CA ASN A 153 -2.66 5.97 13.57
C ASN A 153 -2.32 6.76 12.31
N ARG A 154 -1.81 6.08 11.28
CA ARG A 154 -1.36 6.70 10.04
C ARG A 154 -2.50 7.07 9.09
N ALA A 155 -3.65 6.40 9.21
CA ALA A 155 -4.87 6.67 8.44
C ALA A 155 -5.98 7.30 9.30
N ALA A 156 -5.62 8.27 10.16
CA ALA A 156 -6.57 8.89 11.10
C ALA A 156 -7.78 9.56 10.41
N SER A 157 -7.64 10.01 9.16
CA SER A 157 -8.71 10.61 8.34
C SER A 157 -9.62 9.59 7.66
N VAL A 158 -9.25 8.30 7.66
CA VAL A 158 -9.98 7.24 6.95
C VAL A 158 -11.02 6.62 7.88
N ASP A 159 -12.22 6.40 7.34
CA ASP A 159 -13.30 5.76 8.08
C ASP A 159 -13.01 4.27 8.35
N SER A 160 -13.63 3.72 9.39
CA SER A 160 -13.39 2.34 9.81
C SER A 160 -13.76 1.29 8.77
N TRP A 161 -14.79 1.54 7.94
CA TRP A 161 -15.20 0.58 6.91
C TRP A 161 -14.19 0.52 5.77
N THR A 162 -13.64 1.67 5.37
CA THR A 162 -12.60 1.73 4.35
C THR A 162 -11.31 1.10 4.84
N LEU A 163 -10.90 1.38 6.08
CA LEU A 163 -9.70 0.76 6.65
C LEU A 163 -9.86 -0.76 6.84
N TYR A 164 -11.02 -1.21 7.31
CA TYR A 164 -11.35 -2.64 7.41
C TYR A 164 -11.22 -3.34 6.06
N ARG A 165 -11.78 -2.76 5.00
CA ARG A 165 -11.66 -3.32 3.65
C ARG A 165 -10.21 -3.35 3.20
N ALA A 166 -9.43 -2.29 3.41
CA ALA A 166 -8.02 -2.27 3.03
C ALA A 166 -7.20 -3.37 3.74
N LEU A 167 -7.50 -3.64 5.02
CA LEU A 167 -6.81 -4.65 5.83
C LEU A 167 -7.21 -6.09 5.49
N SER A 168 -8.45 -6.32 5.07
CA SER A 168 -9.03 -7.67 4.90
C SER A 168 -9.31 -8.08 3.46
N SER A 169 -9.29 -7.16 2.51
CA SER A 169 -9.48 -7.49 1.10
C SER A 169 -8.21 -8.12 0.54
N ARG A 170 -8.40 -9.07 -0.37
CA ARG A 170 -7.31 -9.65 -1.16
C ARG A 170 -6.58 -8.55 -1.91
N ASN A 171 -5.26 -8.65 -1.96
CA ASN A 171 -4.40 -7.72 -2.66
C ASN A 171 -3.50 -8.50 -3.63
N ASP A 172 -3.56 -8.15 -4.91
CA ASP A 172 -2.80 -8.83 -5.96
C ASP A 172 -1.28 -8.71 -5.76
N SER A 173 -0.81 -7.58 -5.21
CA SER A 173 0.61 -7.40 -4.86
C SER A 173 1.09 -8.33 -3.74
N LEU A 174 0.15 -8.94 -3.00
CA LEU A 174 0.41 -9.90 -1.92
C LEU A 174 0.06 -11.34 -2.35
N GLY A 175 0.05 -11.63 -3.66
CA GLY A 175 -0.31 -12.95 -4.17
C GLY A 175 -1.76 -13.32 -3.92
N GLY A 176 -2.65 -12.33 -3.83
CA GLY A 176 -4.08 -12.53 -3.56
C GLY A 176 -4.43 -12.76 -2.09
N HIS A 177 -3.47 -12.62 -1.17
CA HIS A 177 -3.72 -12.58 0.27
C HIS A 177 -4.15 -11.20 0.75
N SER A 178 -4.87 -11.15 1.87
CA SER A 178 -5.13 -9.87 2.55
C SER A 178 -3.92 -9.41 3.36
N PRO A 179 -3.74 -8.10 3.61
CA PRO A 179 -2.66 -7.61 4.48
C PRO A 179 -2.66 -8.27 5.87
N ILE A 180 -3.83 -8.56 6.42
CA ILE A 180 -3.97 -9.25 7.72
C ILE A 180 -3.55 -10.74 7.67
N GLU A 181 -3.63 -11.38 6.50
CA GLU A 181 -3.12 -12.74 6.30
C GLU A 181 -1.61 -12.77 6.07
N ALA A 182 -1.09 -11.77 5.34
CA ALA A 182 0.30 -11.72 4.91
C ALA A 182 1.26 -11.11 5.94
N VAL A 183 0.75 -10.46 6.98
CA VAL A 183 1.58 -9.75 7.97
C VAL A 183 2.44 -10.70 8.80
N THR A 184 3.73 -10.41 8.81
CA THR A 184 4.77 -11.05 9.61
C THR A 184 5.62 -9.96 10.28
N PRO A 185 6.44 -10.29 11.28
CA PRO A 185 7.38 -9.32 11.84
C PRO A 185 8.37 -8.76 10.83
N GLY A 186 8.73 -9.53 9.78
CA GLY A 186 9.76 -9.13 8.80
C GLY A 186 9.27 -8.20 7.69
N ASN A 187 7.96 -8.12 7.44
CA ASN A 187 7.35 -7.30 6.38
C ASN A 187 6.36 -6.26 6.92
N PHE A 188 6.37 -6.02 8.23
CA PHE A 188 5.39 -5.18 8.93
C PHE A 188 5.28 -3.78 8.32
N ASP A 189 6.40 -3.04 8.27
CA ASP A 189 6.39 -1.64 7.80
C ASP A 189 6.02 -1.54 6.32
N GLN A 190 6.50 -2.48 5.51
CA GLN A 190 6.16 -2.56 4.09
C GLN A 190 4.64 -2.76 3.90
N LEU A 191 4.02 -3.66 4.65
CA LEU A 191 2.58 -3.90 4.56
C LEU A 191 1.75 -2.73 5.07
N VAL A 192 2.26 -1.94 6.02
CA VAL A 192 1.59 -0.70 6.44
C VAL A 192 1.55 0.27 5.25
N GLU A 193 2.66 0.45 4.52
CA GLU A 193 2.66 1.29 3.31
C GLU A 193 1.71 0.79 2.23
N VAL A 194 1.59 -0.54 2.07
CA VAL A 194 0.63 -1.14 1.14
C VAL A 194 -0.81 -0.77 1.53
N VAL A 195 -1.16 -0.91 2.82
CA VAL A 195 -2.50 -0.53 3.31
C VAL A 195 -2.78 0.95 3.11
N LEU A 196 -1.81 1.81 3.42
CA LEU A 196 -1.94 3.27 3.25
C LEU A 196 -2.11 3.65 1.78
N SER A 197 -1.36 3.02 0.89
CA SER A 197 -1.49 3.21 -0.55
C SER A 197 -2.88 2.80 -1.06
N VAL A 198 -3.45 1.70 -0.55
CA VAL A 198 -4.81 1.25 -0.90
C VAL A 198 -5.87 2.27 -0.47
N VAL A 199 -5.69 2.96 0.65
CA VAL A 199 -6.61 4.02 1.12
C VAL A 199 -6.28 5.41 0.57
N GLY A 200 -5.34 5.51 -0.37
CA GLY A 200 -4.96 6.76 -1.03
C GLY A 200 -4.10 7.69 -0.16
N ILE A 201 -3.52 7.18 0.91
CA ILE A 201 -2.52 7.90 1.71
C ILE A 201 -1.15 7.52 1.17
N HIS A 202 -0.58 8.42 0.39
CA HIS A 202 0.81 8.34 -0.02
C HIS A 202 1.61 9.29 0.86
N GLY A 203 2.79 8.85 1.33
CA GLY A 203 3.69 9.72 2.06
C GLY A 203 3.88 11.03 1.30
N GLU A 204 3.71 12.15 2.01
CA GLU A 204 3.89 13.48 1.46
C GLU A 204 5.28 13.53 0.81
N ALA A 205 5.30 13.59 -0.52
CA ALA A 205 6.51 13.96 -1.23
C ALA A 205 6.80 15.39 -0.79
N ALA A 206 7.76 15.54 0.12
CA ALA A 206 8.28 16.84 0.51
C ALA A 206 8.57 17.63 -0.76
N VAL A 207 7.81 18.71 -0.94
CA VAL A 207 7.96 19.69 -2.01
C VAL A 207 9.29 20.40 -1.87
#